data_AF-A0A7R9SUZ4-F1
#
_entry.id   AF-A0A7R9SUZ4-F1
#
_cell.length_a   1.000
_cell.length_b   1.000
_cell.length_c   1.000
_cell.angle_alpha   90.00
_cell.angle_beta   90.00
_cell.angle_gamma   90.00
#
_symmetry.space_group_name_H-M   'P 1'
#
loop_
_entity.id
_entity.type
_entity.pdbx_description
1 polymer ?
#
loop_
_entity_poly.entity_id
_entity_poly.type
_entity_poly.pdbx_seq_one_letter_code
_entity_poly.pdbx_strand_id
1 'polypeptide(L)' 'MCCSRGESFLPRKDVAGLCLAAFAAAHARVELYSVLDRLGRAVLCCGADSVVCVGGGGGDPPLGDCLGRFTGE' A
#
# COMPACT_ATOMS: atom_id res chain seq x y z
N MET A 1 -8.01 41.15 -5.26
CA MET A 1 -8.44 40.08 -6.21
C MET A 1 -8.87 38.88 -5.38
N CYS A 2 -10.17 38.65 -5.22
CA CYS A 2 -10.69 37.49 -4.51
C CYS A 2 -10.59 36.27 -5.43
N CYS A 3 -9.77 35.28 -5.07
CA CYS A 3 -9.80 33.97 -5.71
C CYS A 3 -11.10 33.27 -5.29
N SER A 4 -12.13 33.33 -6.13
CA SER A 4 -13.30 32.45 -6.04
C SER A 4 -12.78 31.02 -6.22
N ARG A 5 -12.67 30.29 -5.11
CA ARG A 5 -12.27 28.89 -5.09
C ARG A 5 -13.41 28.11 -5.76
N GLY A 6 -13.25 27.85 -7.06
CA GLY A 6 -14.20 27.03 -7.81
C GLY A 6 -14.25 25.65 -7.16
N GLU A 7 -15.34 25.37 -6.46
CA GLU A 7 -15.66 24.04 -5.99
C GLU A 7 -15.99 23.20 -7.22
N SER A 8 -14.98 22.54 -7.78
CA SER A 8 -15.19 21.59 -8.86
C SER A 8 -15.86 20.35 -8.26
N PHE A 9 -17.18 20.32 -8.29
CA PHE A 9 -17.94 19.12 -8.01
C PHE A 9 -17.53 18.05 -9.02
N LEU A 10 -16.81 17.03 -8.53
CA LEU A 10 -16.51 15.86 -9.34
C LEU A 10 -17.84 15.17 -9.71
N PRO A 11 -18.04 14.81 -10.99
CA PRO A 11 -19.16 13.99 -11.39
C PRO A 11 -19.26 12.74 -10.48
N ARG A 12 -20.48 12.32 -10.15
CA ARG A 12 -20.73 11.20 -9.22
C ARG A 12 -19.96 9.92 -9.55
N LYS A 13 -19.70 9.66 -10.83
CA LYS A 13 -18.86 8.55 -11.33
C LYS A 13 -17.38 8.69 -10.96
N ASP A 14 -16.86 9.91 -10.94
CA ASP A 14 -15.46 10.20 -10.65
C ASP A 14 -15.20 10.15 -9.14
N VAL A 15 -16.21 10.51 -8.34
CA VAL A 15 -16.18 10.29 -6.89
C VAL A 15 -16.15 8.79 -6.56
N ALA A 16 -16.94 7.96 -7.24
CA ALA A 16 -16.92 6.52 -7.02
C ALA A 16 -15.55 5.90 -7.37
N GLY A 17 -14.96 6.29 -8.51
CA GLY A 17 -13.61 5.86 -8.89
C GLY A 17 -12.55 6.29 -7.87
N LEU A 18 -12.62 7.53 -7.39
CA LEU A 18 -11.74 8.05 -6.35
C LEU A 18 -11.87 7.27 -5.04
N CYS A 19 -13.09 6.99 -4.59
CA CYS A 19 -13.33 6.20 -3.38
C CYS A 19 -12.77 4.78 -3.50
N LEU A 20 -12.97 4.12 -4.65
CA LEU A 20 -12.43 2.78 -4.91
C LEU A 20 -10.90 2.79 -4.92
N ALA A 21 -10.29 3.78 -5.58
CA ALA A 21 -8.84 3.93 -5.62
C ALA A 21 -8.25 4.18 -4.22
N ALA A 22 -8.88 5.06 -3.43
CA ALA A 22 -8.46 5.35 -2.06
C ALA A 22 -8.61 4.12 -1.15
N PHE A 23 -9.71 3.37 -1.29
CA PHE A 23 -9.93 2.13 -0.56
C PHE A 23 -8.88 1.07 -0.90
N ALA A 24 -8.63 0.83 -2.19
CA ALA A 24 -7.63 -0.14 -2.64
C ALA A 24 -6.23 0.22 -2.13
N ALA A 25 -5.84 1.49 -2.21
CA ALA A 25 -4.55 1.97 -1.69
C ALA A 25 -4.44 1.83 -0.17
N ALA A 26 -5.50 2.14 0.58
CA ALA A 26 -5.53 1.97 2.03
C ALA A 26 -5.45 0.48 2.42
N HIS A 27 -6.20 -0.38 1.74
CA HIS A 27 -6.19 -1.82 1.97
C HIS A 27 -4.80 -2.41 1.75
N ALA A 28 -4.14 -2.07 0.63
CA ALA A 28 -2.77 -2.52 0.36
C ALA A 28 -1.77 -2.10 1.45
N ARG A 29 -1.91 -0.88 1.99
CA ARG A 29 -1.04 -0.40 3.09
C ARG A 29 -1.26 -1.17 4.38
N VAL A 30 -2.49 -1.52 4.73
CA VAL A 30 -2.79 -2.30 5.94
C VAL A 30 -2.16 -3.69 5.85
N GLU A 31 -2.24 -4.33 4.70
CA GLU A 31 -1.57 -5.62 4.45
C GLU A 31 -0.04 -5.48 4.53
N LEU A 32 0.53 -4.46 3.91
CA LEU A 32 1.98 -4.17 3.98
C LEU A 32 2.43 -3.97 5.43
N TYR A 33 1.70 -3.18 6.23
CA TYR A 33 2.03 -2.94 7.63
C TYR A 33 2.00 -4.21 8.48
N SER A 34 1.10 -5.14 8.18
CA SER A 34 1.06 -6.45 8.84
C SER A 34 2.33 -7.27 8.57
N VAL A 35 2.93 -7.11 7.38
CA VAL A 35 4.22 -7.72 7.03
C VAL A 35 5.39 -6.97 7.66
N LEU A 36 5.36 -5.64 7.70
CA LEU A 36 6.39 -4.84 8.39
C LEU A 36 6.44 -5.14 9.89
N ASP A 37 5.28 -5.34 10.53
CA ASP A 37 5.20 -5.73 11.95
C ASP A 37 5.88 -7.08 12.22
N ARG A 38 5.67 -8.06 11.31
CA ARG A 38 6.35 -9.37 11.39
C ARG A 38 7.85 -9.30 11.16
N LEU A 39 8.29 -8.49 10.19
CA LEU A 39 9.71 -8.33 9.86
C LEU A 39 10.46 -7.51 10.91
N GLY A 40 9.76 -6.59 11.58
CA GLY A 40 10.30 -5.76 12.66
C GLY A 40 11.59 -5.05 12.23
N ARG A 41 12.69 -5.36 12.92
CA ARG A 41 14.00 -4.72 12.68
C ARG A 41 14.73 -5.20 11.42
N ALA A 42 14.22 -6.22 10.74
CA ALA A 42 14.81 -6.71 9.49
C ALA A 42 14.52 -5.80 8.29
N VAL A 43 13.53 -4.89 8.40
CA VAL A 43 13.13 -3.98 7.31
C VAL A 43 14.16 -2.86 7.12
N LEU A 44 14.66 -2.71 5.91
CA LEU A 44 15.54 -1.61 5.49
C LEU A 44 14.74 -0.46 4.86
N CYS A 45 13.79 -0.78 3.99
CA CYS A 45 12.86 0.18 3.39
C CYS A 45 11.61 -0.51 2.83
N CYS A 46 10.55 0.26 2.58
CA CYS A 46 9.29 -0.22 1.99
C CYS A 46 8.81 0.72 0.87
N GLY A 47 8.27 0.13 -0.20
CA GLY A 47 7.63 0.79 -1.33
C GLY A 47 6.10 0.76 -1.24
N ALA A 48 5.42 0.91 -2.39
CA ALA A 48 3.96 0.83 -2.45
C ALA A 48 3.44 -0.60 -2.18
N ASP A 49 4.14 -1.58 -2.72
CA ASP A 49 3.81 -3.01 -2.73
C ASP A 49 5.03 -3.92 -2.52
N SER A 50 6.20 -3.34 -2.22
CA SER A 50 7.46 -4.05 -2.00
C SER A 50 8.11 -3.70 -0.66
N VAL A 51 8.94 -4.61 -0.15
CA VAL A 51 9.73 -4.40 1.06
C VAL A 51 11.14 -4.94 0.83
N VAL A 52 12.15 -4.20 1.29
CA VAL A 52 13.54 -4.65 1.30
C VAL A 52 13.91 -4.96 2.74
N CYS A 53 14.34 -6.20 2.99
CA CYS A 53 14.72 -6.66 4.32
C CYS A 53 16.01 -7.48 4.28
N VAL A 54 16.66 -7.59 5.44
CA VAL A 54 17.83 -8.46 5.64
C VAL A 54 17.32 -9.88 5.87
N GLY A 55 17.60 -10.78 4.91
CA GLY A 55 17.22 -12.18 5.02
C GLY A 55 18.04 -12.96 6.06
N GLY A 56 17.50 -14.10 6.50
CA GLY A 56 18.21 -15.06 7.36
C GLY A 56 17.89 -14.99 8.87
N GLY A 57 17.01 -14.08 9.29
CA GLY A 57 16.32 -14.17 10.58
C GLY A 57 14.95 -14.78 10.39
N GLY A 58 14.45 -15.61 11.33
CA GLY A 58 13.21 -16.40 11.20
C GLY A 58 11.88 -15.64 11.04
N GLY A 59 11.89 -14.42 10.52
CA GLY A 59 10.73 -13.56 10.25
C GLY A 59 10.52 -13.24 8.76
N ASP A 60 11.17 -13.94 7.83
CA ASP A 60 10.93 -13.79 6.39
C ASP A 60 9.43 -13.97 6.05
N PRO A 61 8.84 -13.12 5.18
CA PRO A 61 7.44 -13.22 4.87
C PRO A 61 7.18 -14.46 4.01
N PRO A 62 6.00 -15.11 4.13
CA PRO A 62 5.67 -16.25 3.29
C PRO A 62 5.58 -15.83 1.83
N LEU A 63 6.50 -16.33 1.00
CA LEU A 63 6.51 -16.08 -0.44
C LEU A 63 5.48 -16.99 -1.15
N GLY A 64 4.95 -16.53 -2.29
CA GLY A 64 4.18 -17.41 -3.17
C GLY A 64 3.63 -16.72 -4.42
N ASP A 65 3.26 -17.53 -5.41
CA ASP A 65 2.87 -17.07 -6.76
C ASP A 65 1.39 -16.70 -6.89
N CYS A 66 0.70 -16.45 -5.77
CA CYS A 66 -0.72 -16.09 -5.76
C CYS A 66 -0.89 -14.58 -5.57
N LEU A 67 -1.97 -14.01 -6.11
CA LEU A 67 -2.32 -12.61 -5.89
C LEU A 67 -2.39 -12.30 -4.38
N GLY A 68 -1.77 -11.18 -3.99
CA GLY A 68 -1.69 -10.74 -2.59
C GLY A 68 -0.59 -11.40 -1.76
N ARG A 69 0.25 -12.26 -2.35
CA ARG A 69 1.47 -12.77 -1.69
C ARG A 69 2.70 -12.01 -2.16
N PHE A 70 3.68 -11.93 -1.28
CA PHE A 70 5.00 -11.42 -1.64
C PHE A 70 5.73 -12.43 -2.52
N THR A 71 6.49 -11.92 -3.47
CA THR A 71 7.43 -12.67 -4.31
C THR A 71 8.85 -12.24 -3.97
N GLY A 72 9.80 -13.18 -4.02
CA GLY A 72 11.21 -12.88 -3.84
C GLY A 72 11.79 -12.37 -5.15
N GLU A 73 11.88 -11.05 -5.28
CA GLU A 73 12.49 -10.35 -6.43
C GLU A 73 13.96 -9.99 -6.16
#